data_AF-A0A4Q3YDY9-F1
#
_entry.id   AF-A0A4Q3YDY9-F1
#
_cell.length_a   1.000
_cell.length_b   1.000
_cell.length_c   1.000
_cell.angle_alpha   90.00
_cell.angle_beta   90.00
_cell.angle_gamma   90.00
#
_symmetry.space_group_name_H-M   'P 1'
#
loop_
_entity.id
_entity.type
_entity.pdbx_description
1 polymer ?
#
loop_
_entity_poly.entity_id
_entity_poly.type
_entity_poly.pdbx_seq_one_letter_code
_entity_poly.pdbx_strand_id
1 'polypeptide(L)' 'MPQITMRQMLEAGVHFGHQTRYWNPKMAPYIFGARGKIHIINL' A
#
# COMPACT_ATOMS: atom_id res chain seq x y z
N MET A 1 14.13 11.09 13.60
CA MET A 1 13.35 9.83 13.65
C MET A 1 11.94 10.12 13.17
N PRO A 2 11.26 9.19 12.47
CA PRO A 2 9.89 9.43 12.03
C PRO A 2 8.99 9.61 13.25
N GLN A 3 8.21 10.69 13.29
CA GLN A 3 7.24 10.94 14.36
C GLN A 3 5.97 10.08 14.24
N ILE A 4 5.83 9.36 13.12
CA ILE A 4 4.64 8.58 12.78
C ILE A 4 4.96 7.09 12.94
N THR A 5 4.10 6.39 13.67
CA THR A 5 4.21 4.95 13.92
C THR A 5 3.53 4.13 12.81
N MET A 6 3.96 2.89 12.61
CA MET A 6 3.31 1.93 11.70
C MET A 6 1.82 1.76 11.99
N ARG A 7 1.46 1.74 13.27
CA ARG A 7 0.05 1.64 13.69
C ARG A 7 -0.78 2.82 13.20
N GLN A 8 -0.26 4.04 13.30
CA GLN A 8 -0.93 5.24 12.79
C GLN A 8 -1.10 5.20 11.26
N MET A 9 -0.11 4.68 10.53
CA MET A 9 -0.20 4.51 9.06
C MET A 9 -1.26 3.46 8.66
N LEU A 10 -1.36 2.37 9.42
CA LEU A 10 -2.37 1.34 9.22
C LEU A 10 -3.78 1.87 9.51
N GLU A 11 -3.97 2.58 10.62
CA GLU A 11 -5.24 3.19 11.01
C GLU A 11 -5.68 4.28 10.01
N ALA A 12 -4.74 5.05 9.46
CA ALA A 12 -5.00 6.03 8.41
C ALA A 12 -5.27 5.42 7.02
N GLY A 13 -5.03 4.12 6.82
CA GLY A 13 -5.31 3.43 5.56
C GLY A 13 -4.34 3.71 4.42
N VAL A 14 -3.13 4.22 4.70
CA VAL A 14 -2.15 4.61 3.65
C VAL A 14 -1.54 3.44 2.88
N HIS A 15 -1.75 2.22 3.36
CA HIS A 15 -1.33 0.98 2.69
C HIS A 15 -2.26 0.57 1.55
N PHE A 16 -3.43 1.20 1.38
CA PHE A 16 -4.31 0.92 0.24
C PHE A 16 -3.84 1.68 -1.00
N GLY A 17 -3.52 0.93 -2.04
CA GLY A 17 -3.17 1.45 -3.36
C GLY A 17 -4.38 1.56 -4.28
N HIS A 18 -4.09 1.58 -5.59
CA HIS A 18 -5.12 1.62 -6.63
C HIS A 18 -5.64 0.22 -6.98
N GLN A 19 -6.68 0.18 -7.83
CA GLN A 19 -7.16 -1.08 -8.36
C GLN A 19 -6.08 -1.78 -9.20
N THR A 20 -6.10 -3.11 -9.23
CA THR A 20 -5.10 -3.94 -9.93
C THR A 20 -5.02 -3.71 -11.43
N ARG A 21 -6.00 -3.03 -12.05
CA ARG A 21 -5.97 -2.68 -13.48
C ARG A 21 -5.27 -1.36 -13.78
N TYR A 22 -5.09 -0.49 -12.79
CA TYR A 22 -4.53 0.86 -12.95
C TYR A 22 -3.10 0.98 -12.39
N TRP A 23 -2.48 -0.14 -12.05
CA TRP A 23 -1.15 -0.14 -11.46
C TRP A 23 -0.05 0.00 -12.52
N ASN A 24 1.09 0.54 -12.07
CA ASN A 24 2.30 0.63 -12.87
C ASN A 24 3.21 -0.56 -12.52
N PRO A 25 3.68 -1.37 -13.50
CA PRO A 25 4.60 -2.49 -13.25
C PRO A 25 5.85 -2.15 -12.43
N LYS A 26 6.33 -0.90 -12.53
CA LYS A 26 7.47 -0.40 -11.74
C LYS A 26 7.19 -0.35 -10.22
N MET A 27 5.92 -0.44 -9.81
CA MET A 27 5.53 -0.49 -8.39
C MET A 27 5.65 -1.88 -7.77
N ALA A 28 5.97 -2.93 -8.55
CA ALA A 28 6.04 -4.31 -8.05
C ALA A 28 6.87 -4.48 -6.76
N PRO A 29 8.05 -3.83 -6.58
CA PRO A 29 8.85 -3.97 -5.35
C PRO A 29 8.18 -3.37 -4.10
N TYR A 30 7.22 -2.46 -4.28
CA TYR A 30 6.53 -1.75 -3.19
C TYR A 30 5.16 -2.33 -2.88
N ILE A 31 4.69 -3.32 -3.65
CA ILE A 31 3.38 -3.94 -3.47
C ILE A 31 3.57 -5.21 -2.63
N PHE A 32 2.94 -5.25 -1.47
CA PHE A 32 2.86 -6.44 -0.63
C PHE A 32 1.95 -7.50 -1.25
N GLY A 33 0.84 -7.09 -1.86
CA GLY A 33 -0.08 -8.00 -2.52
C GLY A 33 -1.31 -7.29 -3.08
N ALA A 34 -2.36 -8.04 -3.40
CA ALA A 34 -3.65 -7.49 -3.79
C ALA A 34 -4.79 -8.24 -3.10
N ARG A 35 -5.78 -7.49 -2.59
CA ARG A 35 -7.00 -8.04 -1.96
C ARG A 35 -8.21 -7.29 -2.51
N GLY A 36 -9.25 -8.01 -2.92
CA GLY A 36 -10.47 -7.38 -3.42
C GLY A 36 -10.25 -6.44 -4.61
N LYS A 37 -9.29 -6.78 -5.50
CA LYS A 37 -8.85 -5.96 -6.65
C LYS A 37 -8.15 -4.64 -6.29
N ILE A 38 -7.74 -4.42 -5.04
CA ILE A 38 -6.95 -3.27 -4.61
C ILE A 38 -5.54 -3.73 -4.23
N HIS A 39 -4.51 -3.01 -4.66
CA HIS A 39 -3.13 -3.26 -4.23
C HIS A 39 -2.91 -2.85 -2.78
N ILE A 40 -2.19 -3.67 -2.03
CA ILE A 40 -1.70 -3.36 -0.69
C ILE A 40 -0.22 -3.00 -0.82
N ILE A 41 0.14 -1.81 -0.36
CA ILE A 41 1.49 -1.25 -0.39
C ILE A 41 2.23 -1.73 0.86
N ASN A 42 3.50 -2.08 0.71
CA ASN A 42 4.38 -2.44 1.82
C ASN A 42 4.76 -1.17 2.60
N LEU A 43 4.46 -1.14 3.90
CA LEU A 43 4.78 -0.03 4.81
C LEU A 43 6.09 -0.28 5.56
#